data_AF-A0AAV9Q184-F1
#
_entry.id   AF-A0AAV9Q184-F1
#
_cell.length_a   1.000
_cell.length_b   1.000
_cell.length_c   1.000
_cell.angle_alpha   90.00
_cell.angle_beta   90.00
_cell.angle_gamma   90.00
#
_symmetry.space_group_name_H-M   'P 1'
#
loop_
_entity.id
_entity.type
_entity.pdbx_description
1 polymer ?
#
loop_
_entity_poly.entity_id
_entity_poly.type
_entity_poly.pdbx_seq_one_letter_code
_entity_poly.pdbx_strand_id
1 'polypeptide(L)'
;MSIRHSTAHLTRSLANRTLPRPSSGLLGTYGPQKSCMATVAPPVTQNEMGKNGPTAMVFMNMGGPSTTGEVGDFLSRLFADADLIPLGPLQSYLGPLISRRRTPKIQKQYAAIGGGSPIRKWSEYQCAEMCKLLDKMSPETAPHKPYVAFRYANPLTEDMYEQLVKDGFGKGRGGRAVAFTQYPQYSCSTTGSSLNELWKWRNRIEGKRATGEDNPEGAITWSVIDRWPTHAGLVEAFARNIEEKLAEYPEERRKDVVLLFSAHSLPMSVVNRGDPYPAEVAATVHAVMQRLGHTQPYRLCWQSQVGPSAWLGAQTSDTVREYVNRGHTELILVPIAFTSDHIETLYELDQEVMEEDAKGLPGVKRAESLNGNPIFIQALADIAHAHLQSGESSSRQMHLRCQGCKSERCLEQKKFFAGEQAKILPTVR
;
A
#
# COMPACT_ATOMS: atom_id res chain seq x y z
N MET A 1 51.26 6.96 -3.84
CA MET A 1 52.08 5.72 -3.88
C MET A 1 51.12 4.57 -3.58
N SER A 2 50.83 3.57 -4.42
CA SER A 2 51.47 3.08 -5.63
C SER A 2 50.43 2.87 -6.73
N ILE A 3 50.81 3.29 -7.93
CA ILE A 3 50.19 3.04 -9.23
C ILE A 3 50.67 1.65 -9.70
N ARG A 4 49.86 0.91 -10.47
CA ARG A 4 50.32 0.13 -11.64
C ARG A 4 49.14 -0.30 -12.51
N HIS A 5 49.09 0.31 -13.70
CA HIS A 5 48.39 -0.16 -14.89
C HIS A 5 48.98 -1.48 -15.40
N SER A 6 48.18 -2.27 -16.13
CA SER A 6 48.50 -2.56 -17.54
C SER A 6 47.29 -3.10 -18.32
N THR A 7 47.09 -2.48 -19.47
CA THR A 7 46.20 -2.80 -20.60
C THR A 7 46.79 -3.87 -21.53
N ALA A 8 45.93 -4.61 -22.26
CA ALA A 8 46.09 -5.07 -23.67
C ALA A 8 44.91 -6.02 -24.02
N HIS A 9 43.96 -5.61 -24.87
CA HIS A 9 43.89 -5.73 -26.35
C HIS A 9 43.10 -6.95 -26.87
N LEU A 10 41.88 -6.64 -27.35
CA LEU A 10 41.22 -7.04 -28.61
C LEU A 10 41.63 -8.34 -29.32
N THR A 11 40.63 -9.19 -29.60
CA THR A 11 40.42 -9.71 -30.98
C THR A 11 38.95 -10.06 -31.25
N ARG A 12 38.51 -9.65 -32.44
CA ARG A 12 37.25 -9.94 -33.14
C ARG A 12 37.15 -11.43 -33.53
N SER A 13 35.95 -11.99 -33.50
CA SER A 13 35.55 -13.02 -34.48
C SER A 13 34.04 -12.99 -34.68
N LEU A 14 33.64 -12.65 -35.91
CA LEU A 14 32.31 -12.82 -36.46
C LEU A 14 32.23 -14.23 -37.06
N ALA A 15 31.21 -15.00 -36.71
CA ALA A 15 30.78 -16.13 -37.52
C ALA A 15 29.25 -16.16 -37.58
N ASN A 16 28.79 -16.38 -38.80
CA ASN A 16 27.46 -16.13 -39.33
C ASN A 16 26.79 -17.49 -39.60
N ARG A 17 25.45 -17.50 -39.73
CA ARG A 17 24.58 -18.57 -40.31
C ARG A 17 24.27 -19.78 -39.39
N THR A 18 23.08 -20.38 -39.36
CA THR A 18 21.92 -20.38 -40.28
C THR A 18 20.69 -20.97 -39.56
N LEU A 19 19.49 -20.47 -39.90
CA LEU A 19 18.18 -21.04 -39.56
C LEU A 19 17.86 -22.26 -40.47
N PRO A 20 17.08 -23.26 -40.00
CA PRO A 20 16.29 -24.10 -40.89
C PRO A 20 14.79 -23.74 -40.84
N ARG A 21 14.22 -23.52 -42.03
CA ARG A 21 12.77 -23.47 -42.31
C ARG A 21 12.22 -24.90 -42.50
N PRO A 22 10.89 -25.10 -42.39
CA PRO A 22 10.26 -26.40 -42.28
C PRO A 22 10.04 -27.07 -43.65
N SER A 23 10.11 -28.40 -43.67
CA SER A 23 9.76 -29.24 -44.81
C SER A 23 8.26 -29.51 -44.84
N SER A 24 7.62 -29.15 -45.95
CA SER A 24 6.31 -29.60 -46.39
C SER A 24 6.41 -30.93 -47.15
N GLY A 25 5.37 -31.78 -47.07
CA GLY A 25 5.14 -32.79 -48.10
C GLY A 25 4.32 -34.03 -47.70
N LEU A 26 3.12 -34.10 -48.30
CA LEU A 26 2.46 -35.28 -48.90
C LEU A 26 1.38 -36.07 -48.10
N LEU A 27 0.12 -35.68 -48.37
CA LEU A 27 -0.93 -36.42 -49.13
C LEU A 27 -1.40 -37.85 -48.71
N GLY A 28 -2.73 -37.97 -48.60
CA GLY A 28 -3.56 -39.19 -48.73
C GLY A 28 -4.37 -39.48 -47.46
N THR A 29 -5.70 -39.66 -47.41
CA THR A 29 -6.69 -40.13 -48.40
C THR A 29 -8.12 -39.77 -47.97
N TYR A 30 -9.03 -39.67 -48.94
CA TYR A 30 -10.48 -39.42 -48.85
C TYR A 30 -11.27 -40.41 -47.96
N GLY A 31 -12.29 -39.88 -47.25
CA GLY A 31 -13.35 -40.63 -46.56
C GLY A 31 -14.51 -39.69 -46.15
N PRO A 32 -15.77 -40.16 -46.05
CA PRO A 32 -16.94 -39.46 -46.62
C PRO A 32 -17.52 -38.32 -45.77
N GLN A 33 -17.96 -37.26 -46.46
CA GLN A 33 -18.82 -36.20 -45.96
C GLN A 33 -20.15 -36.78 -45.44
N LYS A 34 -20.41 -36.61 -44.15
CA LYS A 34 -21.76 -36.66 -43.58
C LYS A 34 -22.14 -35.24 -43.16
N SER A 35 -23.23 -34.74 -43.72
CA SER A 35 -23.88 -33.54 -43.21
C SER A 35 -24.45 -33.84 -41.82
N CYS A 36 -24.17 -32.98 -40.84
CA CYS A 36 -25.03 -32.84 -39.68
C CYS A 36 -25.13 -31.37 -39.30
N MET A 37 -26.36 -30.86 -39.38
CA MET A 37 -27.01 -29.88 -38.51
C MET A 37 -26.11 -28.78 -37.90
N ALA A 38 -26.36 -27.54 -38.33
CA ALA A 38 -25.92 -26.34 -37.63
C ALA A 38 -26.30 -26.44 -36.14
N THR A 39 -25.28 -26.54 -35.28
CA THR A 39 -25.46 -26.47 -33.83
C THR A 39 -25.48 -24.99 -33.47
N VAL A 40 -26.61 -24.53 -32.97
CA VAL A 40 -26.80 -23.19 -32.40
C VAL A 40 -25.70 -22.96 -31.36
N ALA A 41 -24.92 -21.89 -31.53
CA ALA A 41 -23.92 -21.48 -30.55
C ALA A 41 -24.61 -21.28 -29.19
N PRO A 42 -24.15 -21.93 -28.11
CA PRO A 42 -24.74 -21.70 -26.80
C PRO A 42 -24.46 -20.25 -26.37
N PRO A 43 -25.38 -19.62 -25.61
CA PRO A 43 -25.14 -18.30 -25.08
C PRO A 43 -23.92 -18.35 -24.15
N VAL A 44 -23.08 -17.32 -24.23
CA VAL A 44 -21.93 -17.08 -23.34
C VAL A 44 -22.41 -17.25 -21.90
N THR A 45 -22.11 -18.42 -21.35
CA THR A 45 -22.40 -18.78 -19.96
C THR A 45 -21.09 -18.70 -19.19
N GLN A 46 -21.22 -18.19 -17.98
CA GLN A 46 -20.19 -17.78 -17.05
C GLN A 46 -19.21 -18.90 -16.68
N ASN A 47 -18.02 -18.45 -16.23
CA ASN A 47 -17.09 -19.16 -15.34
C ASN A 47 -16.29 -20.33 -15.93
N GLU A 48 -15.22 -20.01 -16.67
CA GLU A 48 -13.98 -20.76 -16.42
C GLU A 48 -13.41 -20.29 -15.07
N MET A 49 -13.88 -20.90 -13.97
CA MET A 49 -13.16 -20.76 -12.71
C MET A 49 -11.78 -21.39 -12.91
N GLY A 50 -10.71 -20.67 -12.56
CA GLY A 50 -9.38 -21.27 -12.51
C GLY A 50 -9.43 -22.57 -11.69
N LYS A 51 -8.58 -23.55 -12.02
CA LYS A 51 -8.59 -24.91 -11.42
C LYS A 51 -8.60 -24.94 -9.88
N ASN A 52 -8.27 -23.82 -9.22
CA ASN A 52 -8.13 -23.69 -7.76
C ASN A 52 -9.15 -22.73 -7.11
N GLY A 53 -10.21 -22.32 -7.81
CA GLY A 53 -11.24 -21.42 -7.28
C GLY A 53 -10.84 -19.93 -7.23
N PRO A 54 -11.74 -19.04 -6.73
CA PRO A 54 -11.53 -17.60 -6.73
C PRO A 54 -10.41 -17.16 -5.78
N THR A 55 -9.83 -15.98 -6.05
CA THR A 55 -8.84 -15.33 -5.18
C THR A 55 -9.41 -14.07 -4.56
N ALA A 56 -9.42 -13.96 -3.24
CA ALA A 56 -9.77 -12.72 -2.56
C ALA A 56 -8.57 -11.78 -2.52
N MET A 57 -8.72 -10.57 -3.06
CA MET A 57 -7.73 -9.50 -2.96
C MET A 57 -8.21 -8.50 -1.91
N VAL A 58 -7.49 -8.40 -0.78
CA VAL A 58 -7.94 -7.62 0.39
C VAL A 58 -7.05 -6.40 0.57
N PHE A 59 -7.55 -5.23 0.20
CA PHE A 59 -6.87 -3.96 0.44
C PHE A 59 -6.96 -3.57 1.90
N MET A 60 -5.80 -3.36 2.54
CA MET A 60 -5.71 -3.00 3.95
C MET A 60 -5.15 -1.59 4.13
N ASN A 61 -5.90 -0.75 4.85
CA ASN A 61 -5.51 0.62 5.21
C ASN A 61 -6.11 0.97 6.59
N MET A 62 -5.73 2.10 7.20
CA MET A 62 -6.38 2.59 8.42
C MET A 62 -7.84 2.98 8.17
N GLY A 63 -8.12 3.46 6.96
CA GLY A 63 -9.41 4.01 6.55
C GLY A 63 -9.64 5.42 7.09
N GLY A 64 -10.82 5.94 6.80
CA GLY A 64 -11.26 7.27 7.24
C GLY A 64 -12.78 7.30 7.29
N PRO A 65 -13.37 8.15 8.16
CA PRO A 65 -14.81 8.26 8.29
C PRO A 65 -15.42 8.73 6.96
N SER A 66 -16.37 7.97 6.41
CA SER A 66 -16.99 8.29 5.11
C SER A 66 -17.91 9.51 5.22
N THR A 67 -18.38 9.81 6.43
CA THR A 67 -19.21 10.96 6.77
C THR A 67 -18.74 11.59 8.08
N THR A 68 -19.06 12.87 8.31
CA THR A 68 -18.77 13.54 9.59
C THR A 68 -19.41 12.86 10.80
N GLY A 69 -20.52 12.14 10.62
CA GLY A 69 -21.17 11.35 11.68
C GLY A 69 -20.30 10.19 12.18
N GLU A 70 -19.46 9.61 11.32
CA GLU A 70 -18.61 8.46 11.65
C GLU A 70 -17.31 8.84 12.40
N VAL A 71 -16.98 10.12 12.51
CA VAL A 71 -15.73 10.61 13.10
C VAL A 71 -15.55 10.14 14.54
N GLY A 72 -16.64 10.12 15.33
CA GLY A 72 -16.58 9.69 16.73
C GLY A 72 -16.13 8.25 16.89
N ASP A 73 -16.73 7.35 16.11
CA ASP A 73 -16.40 5.92 16.13
C ASP A 73 -14.99 5.67 15.59
N PHE A 74 -14.62 6.35 14.51
CA PHE A 74 -13.28 6.30 13.92
C PHE A 74 -12.20 6.66 14.97
N LEU A 75 -12.34 7.81 15.64
CA LEU A 75 -11.39 8.23 16.68
C LEU A 75 -11.40 7.29 17.88
N SER A 76 -12.57 6.79 18.26
CA SER A 76 -12.69 5.84 19.37
C SER A 76 -11.87 4.57 19.12
N ARG A 77 -11.97 3.99 17.91
CA ARG A 77 -11.18 2.80 17.52
C ARG A 77 -9.68 3.13 17.41
N LEU A 78 -9.34 4.29 16.86
CA LEU A 78 -7.96 4.73 16.70
C LEU A 78 -7.25 4.89 18.06
N PHE A 79 -7.88 5.55 19.04
CA PHE A 79 -7.31 5.71 20.38
C PHE A 79 -7.40 4.46 21.25
N ALA A 80 -8.25 3.49 20.88
CA ALA A 80 -8.30 2.17 21.53
C ALA A 80 -7.18 1.23 21.05
N ASP A 81 -6.48 1.56 19.95
CA ASP A 81 -5.42 0.71 19.41
C ASP A 81 -4.07 0.98 20.08
N ALA A 82 -3.64 0.03 20.90
CA ALA A 82 -2.33 0.05 21.56
C ALA A 82 -1.17 -0.22 20.59
N ASP A 83 -1.42 -0.80 19.41
CA ASP A 83 -0.39 -1.00 18.38
C ASP A 83 0.00 0.34 17.71
N LEU A 84 -0.91 1.32 17.67
CA LEU A 84 -0.70 2.66 17.10
C LEU A 84 -0.39 3.73 18.18
N ILE A 85 -1.27 3.89 19.17
CA ILE A 85 -1.13 4.90 20.23
C ILE A 85 -1.10 4.20 21.59
N PRO A 86 0.08 3.85 22.13
CA PRO A 86 0.17 3.22 23.44
C PRO A 86 -0.08 4.25 24.56
N LEU A 87 -1.31 4.31 25.08
CA LEU A 87 -1.71 5.20 26.19
C LEU A 87 -1.51 4.57 27.58
N GLY A 88 -0.86 3.40 27.64
CA GLY A 88 -0.59 2.67 28.87
C GLY A 88 -1.82 1.91 29.41
N PRO A 89 -1.78 1.44 30.68
CA PRO A 89 -2.79 0.54 31.25
C PRO A 89 -4.22 1.11 31.29
N LEU A 90 -4.37 2.44 31.26
CA LEU A 90 -5.66 3.13 31.32
C LEU A 90 -6.24 3.46 29.94
N GLN A 91 -5.69 2.90 28.85
CA GLN A 91 -6.11 3.19 27.49
C GLN A 91 -7.61 2.94 27.24
N SER A 92 -8.20 1.93 27.88
CA SER A 92 -9.64 1.64 27.77
C SER A 92 -10.54 2.76 28.33
N TYR A 93 -10.02 3.56 29.26
CA TYR A 93 -10.71 4.72 29.83
C TYR A 93 -10.32 6.03 29.11
N LEU A 94 -9.02 6.22 28.87
CA LEU A 94 -8.49 7.44 28.25
C LEU A 94 -8.88 7.56 26.78
N GLY A 95 -8.92 6.46 26.03
CA GLY A 95 -9.24 6.45 24.61
C GLY A 95 -10.61 7.06 24.30
N PRO A 96 -11.71 6.56 24.91
CA PRO A 96 -13.05 7.13 24.74
C PRO A 96 -13.17 8.59 25.21
N LEU A 97 -12.44 8.98 26.25
CA LEU A 97 -12.45 10.36 26.75
C LEU A 97 -11.78 11.32 25.76
N ILE A 98 -10.61 10.94 25.24
CA ILE A 98 -9.85 11.71 24.26
C ILE A 98 -10.62 11.78 22.94
N SER A 99 -11.19 10.67 22.48
CA SER A 99 -11.98 10.64 21.24
C SER A 99 -13.15 11.62 21.34
N ARG A 100 -13.99 11.52 22.39
CA ARG A 100 -15.12 12.43 22.61
C ARG A 100 -14.71 13.90 22.63
N ARG A 101 -13.56 14.23 23.25
CA ARG A 101 -13.05 15.59 23.29
C ARG A 101 -12.55 16.08 21.93
N ARG A 102 -11.95 15.20 21.12
CA ARG A 102 -11.38 15.55 19.80
C ARG A 102 -12.41 15.53 18.68
N THR A 103 -13.48 14.73 18.78
CA THR A 103 -14.50 14.56 17.72
C THR A 103 -15.01 15.89 17.15
N PRO A 104 -15.42 16.90 17.94
CA PRO A 104 -15.95 18.14 17.36
C PRO A 104 -14.93 18.91 16.51
N LYS A 105 -13.64 18.87 16.88
CA LYS A 105 -12.58 19.49 16.07
C LYS A 105 -12.41 18.75 14.75
N ILE A 106 -12.27 17.42 14.80
CA ILE A 106 -12.01 16.60 13.62
C ILE A 106 -13.22 16.59 12.66
N GLN A 107 -14.44 16.66 13.19
CA GLN A 107 -15.66 16.82 12.37
C GLN A 107 -15.65 18.10 11.54
N LYS A 108 -15.16 19.22 12.09
CA LYS A 108 -15.02 20.47 11.34
C LYS A 108 -13.99 20.34 10.22
N GLN A 109 -12.88 19.65 10.48
CA GLN A 109 -11.86 19.40 9.45
C GLN A 109 -12.41 18.55 8.31
N TYR A 110 -13.12 17.45 8.61
CA TYR A 110 -13.79 16.65 7.57
C TYR A 110 -14.90 17.43 6.84
N ALA A 111 -15.64 18.30 7.55
CA ALA A 111 -16.63 19.17 6.91
C ALA A 111 -15.99 20.14 5.91
N ALA A 112 -14.81 20.69 6.22
CA ALA A 112 -14.08 21.62 5.37
C ALA A 112 -13.58 20.99 4.05
N ILE A 113 -13.44 19.66 3.99
CA ILE A 113 -12.97 18.93 2.80
C ILE A 113 -14.10 18.19 2.05
N GLY A 114 -15.36 18.55 2.31
CA GLY A 114 -16.52 17.96 1.61
C GLY A 114 -17.33 16.95 2.43
N GLY A 115 -17.10 16.83 3.74
CA GLY A 115 -17.98 16.10 4.66
C GLY A 115 -17.56 14.67 4.99
N GLY A 116 -16.40 14.21 4.56
CA GLY A 116 -15.90 12.86 4.82
C GLY A 116 -14.58 12.56 4.10
N SER A 117 -13.97 11.43 4.44
CA SER A 117 -12.76 10.95 3.78
C SER A 117 -13.09 10.24 2.46
N PRO A 118 -12.41 10.58 1.34
CA PRO A 118 -12.61 9.88 0.07
C PRO A 118 -11.87 8.54 -0.01
N ILE A 119 -11.14 8.13 1.04
CA ILE A 119 -10.29 6.94 1.04
C ILE A 119 -11.06 5.65 0.75
N ARG A 120 -12.31 5.53 1.23
CA ARG A 120 -13.15 4.37 0.97
C ARG A 120 -13.45 4.23 -0.52
N LYS A 121 -13.93 5.32 -1.13
CA LYS A 121 -14.24 5.39 -2.56
C LYS A 121 -13.03 4.99 -3.39
N TRP A 122 -11.85 5.57 -3.10
CA TRP A 122 -10.64 5.27 -3.86
C TRP A 122 -10.14 3.85 -3.66
N SER A 123 -10.18 3.33 -2.43
CA SER A 123 -9.75 1.95 -2.14
C SER A 123 -10.64 0.92 -2.84
N GLU A 124 -11.97 1.10 -2.79
CA GLU A 124 -12.92 0.21 -3.47
C GLU A 124 -12.74 0.26 -5.00
N TYR A 125 -12.58 1.47 -5.56
CA TYR A 125 -12.33 1.67 -6.99
C TYR A 125 -11.02 1.02 -7.46
N GLN A 126 -9.90 1.33 -6.79
CA GLN A 126 -8.58 0.81 -7.14
C GLN A 126 -8.55 -0.72 -7.03
N CYS A 127 -9.13 -1.28 -5.97
CA CYS A 127 -9.18 -2.73 -5.79
C CYS A 127 -9.98 -3.43 -6.90
N ALA A 128 -11.14 -2.86 -7.25
CA ALA A 128 -11.98 -3.39 -8.32
C ALA A 128 -11.30 -3.31 -9.69
N GLU A 129 -10.68 -2.18 -10.05
CA GLU A 129 -9.98 -2.03 -11.33
C GLU A 129 -8.73 -2.92 -11.40
N MET A 130 -7.97 -3.03 -10.30
CA MET A 130 -6.85 -3.96 -10.21
C MET A 130 -7.31 -5.41 -10.43
N CYS A 131 -8.41 -5.85 -9.82
CA CYS A 131 -8.94 -7.21 -10.01
C CYS A 131 -9.33 -7.48 -11.48
N LYS A 132 -9.92 -6.50 -12.18
CA LYS A 132 -10.23 -6.63 -13.61
C LYS A 132 -8.98 -6.80 -14.47
N LEU A 133 -7.87 -6.16 -14.11
CA LEU A 133 -6.58 -6.36 -14.78
C LEU A 133 -6.00 -7.73 -14.44
N LEU A 134 -6.03 -8.13 -13.16
CA LEU A 134 -5.54 -9.43 -12.70
C LEU A 134 -6.27 -10.61 -13.35
N ASP A 135 -7.58 -10.52 -13.57
CA ASP A 135 -8.33 -11.57 -14.28
C ASP A 135 -7.80 -11.82 -15.70
N LYS A 136 -7.22 -10.80 -16.35
CA LYS A 136 -6.58 -10.92 -17.67
C LYS A 136 -5.13 -11.38 -17.57
N MET A 137 -4.40 -10.90 -16.56
CA MET A 137 -2.97 -11.20 -16.38
C MET A 137 -2.73 -12.58 -15.78
N SER A 138 -3.65 -13.09 -14.96
CA SER A 138 -3.51 -14.29 -14.14
C SER A 138 -4.80 -15.16 -14.18
N PRO A 139 -5.21 -15.66 -15.37
CA PRO A 139 -6.44 -16.45 -15.52
C PRO A 139 -6.45 -17.73 -14.65
N GLU A 140 -5.28 -18.27 -14.30
CA GLU A 140 -5.13 -19.43 -13.42
C GLU A 140 -5.55 -19.18 -11.98
N THR A 141 -5.56 -17.92 -11.53
CA THR A 141 -5.99 -17.50 -10.19
C THR A 141 -7.31 -16.73 -10.19
N ALA A 142 -7.91 -16.56 -11.37
CA ALA A 142 -9.19 -15.91 -11.55
C ALA A 142 -10.38 -16.82 -11.12
N PRO A 143 -11.54 -16.25 -10.74
CA PRO A 143 -11.81 -14.81 -10.66
C PRO A 143 -11.22 -14.16 -9.40
N HIS A 144 -10.68 -12.96 -9.55
CA HIS A 144 -10.20 -12.12 -8.45
C HIS A 144 -11.34 -11.28 -7.89
N LYS A 145 -11.59 -11.39 -6.59
CA LYS A 145 -12.67 -10.68 -5.90
C LYS A 145 -12.11 -9.54 -5.05
N PRO A 146 -12.57 -8.29 -5.23
CA PRO A 146 -12.07 -7.15 -4.48
C PRO A 146 -12.70 -7.06 -3.09
N TYR A 147 -11.87 -6.82 -2.08
CA TYR A 147 -12.29 -6.54 -0.70
C TYR A 147 -11.48 -5.38 -0.14
N VAL A 148 -12.10 -4.62 0.76
CA VAL A 148 -11.43 -3.58 1.55
C VAL A 148 -11.62 -3.92 3.02
N ALA A 149 -10.55 -3.77 3.80
CA ALA A 149 -10.56 -3.92 5.25
C ALA A 149 -9.84 -2.73 5.86
N PHE A 150 -10.61 -1.86 6.50
CA PHE A 150 -10.07 -0.74 7.24
C PHE A 150 -9.88 -1.07 8.71
N ARG A 151 -8.86 -0.43 9.31
CA ARG A 151 -8.51 -0.67 10.70
C ARG A 151 -9.42 0.07 11.69
N TYR A 152 -9.90 1.27 11.33
CA TYR A 152 -10.67 2.14 12.22
C TYR A 152 -11.99 2.67 11.62
N ALA A 153 -12.16 2.55 10.30
CA ALA A 153 -13.38 2.96 9.58
C ALA A 153 -14.08 1.75 8.96
N ASN A 154 -15.32 1.93 8.49
CA ASN A 154 -16.06 0.86 7.81
C ASN A 154 -15.65 0.76 6.33
N PRO A 155 -15.57 -0.44 5.74
CA PRO A 155 -15.75 -1.76 6.37
C PRO A 155 -14.56 -2.16 7.25
N LEU A 156 -14.83 -2.66 8.46
CA LEU A 156 -13.79 -3.14 9.37
C LEU A 156 -13.26 -4.52 8.95
N THR A 157 -12.22 -4.99 9.62
CA THR A 157 -11.64 -6.32 9.36
C THR A 157 -12.63 -7.45 9.63
N GLU A 158 -13.49 -7.32 10.66
CA GLU A 158 -14.59 -8.24 10.92
C GLU A 158 -15.63 -8.29 9.80
N ASP A 159 -16.07 -7.12 9.32
CA ASP A 159 -17.09 -7.02 8.28
C ASP A 159 -16.60 -7.67 6.98
N MET A 160 -15.33 -7.43 6.64
CA MET A 160 -14.66 -8.05 5.51
C MET A 160 -14.59 -9.57 5.67
N TYR A 161 -14.25 -10.07 6.86
CA TYR A 161 -14.23 -11.52 7.13
C TYR A 161 -15.61 -12.16 7.01
N GLU A 162 -16.65 -11.51 7.52
CA GLU A 162 -18.02 -11.98 7.35
C GLU A 162 -18.42 -12.05 5.88
N GLN A 163 -17.99 -11.07 5.08
CA GLN A 163 -18.23 -11.06 3.64
C GLN A 163 -17.46 -12.18 2.92
N LEU A 164 -16.19 -12.41 3.26
CA LEU A 164 -15.41 -13.55 2.73
C LEU A 164 -16.13 -14.89 2.96
N VAL A 165 -16.65 -15.10 4.17
CA VAL A 165 -17.39 -16.32 4.52
C VAL A 165 -18.68 -16.45 3.70
N LYS A 166 -19.43 -15.36 3.53
CA LYS A 166 -20.64 -15.34 2.69
C LYS A 166 -20.30 -15.66 1.23
N ASP A 167 -19.16 -15.20 0.74
CA ASP A 167 -18.71 -15.38 -0.63
C ASP A 167 -18.04 -16.75 -0.90
N GLY A 168 -18.00 -17.62 0.12
CA GLY A 168 -17.56 -19.01 0.00
C GLY A 168 -16.13 -19.29 0.46
N PHE A 169 -15.42 -18.32 1.02
CA PHE A 169 -14.07 -18.51 1.55
C PHE A 169 -14.10 -18.99 3.01
N GLY A 170 -13.21 -19.92 3.34
CA GLY A 170 -12.99 -20.37 4.71
C GLY A 170 -14.08 -21.27 5.26
N LYS A 171 -14.08 -21.44 6.59
CA LYS A 171 -15.04 -22.27 7.34
C LYS A 171 -15.27 -23.67 6.72
N GLY A 172 -14.18 -24.36 6.38
CA GLY A 172 -14.22 -25.71 5.82
C GLY A 172 -14.30 -25.75 4.29
N ARG A 173 -14.39 -24.61 3.60
CA ARG A 173 -14.44 -24.52 2.13
C ARG A 173 -13.09 -24.20 1.48
N GLY A 174 -12.10 -23.83 2.28
CA GLY A 174 -10.79 -23.40 1.80
C GLY A 174 -10.84 -22.05 1.10
N GLY A 175 -9.93 -21.84 0.17
CA GLY A 175 -9.83 -20.61 -0.62
C GLY A 175 -8.56 -19.82 -0.35
N ARG A 176 -8.24 -18.92 -1.27
CA ARG A 176 -7.01 -18.12 -1.27
C ARG A 176 -7.34 -16.65 -1.05
N ALA A 177 -6.63 -16.03 -0.11
CA ALA A 177 -6.72 -14.59 0.14
C ALA A 177 -5.33 -13.94 0.18
N VAL A 178 -5.22 -12.75 -0.41
CA VAL A 178 -4.01 -11.92 -0.39
C VAL A 178 -4.31 -10.67 0.43
N ALA A 179 -3.67 -10.55 1.59
CA ALA A 179 -3.65 -9.33 2.37
C ALA A 179 -2.70 -8.32 1.70
N PHE A 180 -3.25 -7.32 1.03
CA PHE A 180 -2.48 -6.34 0.27
C PHE A 180 -2.51 -4.99 0.97
N THR A 181 -1.43 -4.66 1.66
CA THR A 181 -1.31 -3.35 2.31
C THR A 181 -1.34 -2.22 1.28
N GLN A 182 -2.09 -1.16 1.57
CA GLN A 182 -2.13 0.05 0.75
C GLN A 182 -1.09 1.10 1.19
N TYR A 183 -0.19 0.74 2.10
CA TYR A 183 0.98 1.52 2.46
C TYR A 183 2.20 0.98 1.69
N PRO A 184 2.79 1.74 0.75
CA PRO A 184 3.98 1.27 0.06
C PRO A 184 5.13 0.99 1.04
N GLN A 185 5.24 1.81 2.08
CA GLN A 185 6.27 1.72 3.12
C GLN A 185 5.70 1.10 4.39
N TYR A 186 6.29 0.01 4.85
CA TYR A 186 5.86 -0.70 6.04
C TYR A 186 6.14 0.12 7.30
N SER A 187 5.13 0.27 8.16
CA SER A 187 5.31 0.62 9.57
C SER A 187 4.60 -0.40 10.46
N CYS A 188 5.15 -0.67 11.64
CA CYS A 188 4.44 -1.46 12.65
C CYS A 188 3.12 -0.80 13.08
N SER A 189 3.06 0.53 13.01
CA SER A 189 1.89 1.32 13.40
C SER A 189 0.77 1.32 12.35
N THR A 190 1.07 0.96 11.10
CA THR A 190 0.11 0.92 9.98
C THR A 190 -0.12 -0.51 9.51
N THR A 191 0.67 -1.01 8.56
CA THR A 191 0.60 -2.37 8.04
C THR A 191 0.70 -3.40 9.16
N GLY A 192 1.60 -3.20 10.13
CA GLY A 192 1.70 -4.08 11.30
C GLY A 192 0.39 -4.18 12.08
N SER A 193 -0.25 -3.06 12.41
CA SER A 193 -1.54 -3.04 13.11
C SER A 193 -2.66 -3.72 12.29
N SER A 194 -2.74 -3.45 10.98
CA SER A 194 -3.69 -4.11 10.08
C SER A 194 -3.53 -5.62 10.09
N LEU A 195 -2.31 -6.13 9.92
CA LEU A 195 -2.04 -7.57 9.90
C LEU A 195 -2.26 -8.23 11.27
N ASN A 196 -1.96 -7.51 12.34
CA ASN A 196 -2.24 -7.91 13.72
C ASN A 196 -3.76 -8.11 13.93
N GLU A 197 -4.59 -7.21 13.40
CA GLU A 197 -6.06 -7.32 13.49
C GLU A 197 -6.61 -8.46 12.63
N LEU A 198 -6.07 -8.62 11.42
CA LEU A 198 -6.39 -9.76 10.56
C LEU A 198 -6.07 -11.09 11.26
N TRP A 199 -4.87 -11.26 11.80
CA TRP A 199 -4.47 -12.46 12.54
C TRP A 199 -5.39 -12.76 13.73
N LYS A 200 -5.78 -11.72 14.49
CA LYS A 200 -6.70 -11.84 15.64
C LYS A 200 -8.07 -12.36 15.21
N TRP A 201 -8.66 -11.78 14.16
CA TRP A 201 -9.98 -12.20 13.66
C TRP A 201 -9.93 -13.57 13.00
N ARG A 202 -8.90 -13.83 12.20
CA ARG A 202 -8.61 -15.15 11.64
C ARG A 202 -8.62 -16.22 12.72
N ASN A 203 -7.89 -16.01 13.82
CA ASN A 203 -7.83 -17.00 14.90
C ASN A 203 -9.13 -17.15 15.68
N ARG A 204 -9.94 -16.10 15.74
CA ARG A 204 -11.26 -16.12 16.37
C ARG A 204 -12.30 -16.88 15.53
N ILE A 205 -12.23 -16.79 14.21
CA ILE A 205 -13.24 -17.35 13.30
C ILE A 205 -12.84 -18.74 12.81
N GLU A 206 -11.56 -18.95 12.50
CA GLU A 206 -11.07 -20.16 11.83
C GLU A 206 -9.87 -20.82 12.52
N GLY A 207 -9.20 -20.18 13.48
CA GLY A 207 -8.02 -20.77 14.12
C GLY A 207 -8.31 -21.48 15.44
N LYS A 208 -7.27 -21.62 16.25
CA LYS A 208 -7.26 -22.40 17.50
C LYS A 208 -8.38 -22.06 18.47
N ARG A 209 -8.84 -20.81 18.50
CA ARG A 209 -9.94 -20.40 19.38
C ARG A 209 -11.31 -20.91 18.90
N ALA A 210 -11.48 -21.11 17.60
CA ALA A 210 -12.70 -21.63 17.00
C ALA A 210 -12.71 -23.16 16.94
N THR A 211 -11.59 -23.78 16.54
CA THR A 211 -11.54 -25.21 16.20
C THR A 211 -10.58 -26.03 17.06
N GLY A 212 -9.72 -25.40 17.87
CA GLY A 212 -8.64 -26.07 18.60
C GLY A 212 -7.35 -26.27 17.81
N GLU A 213 -7.36 -26.02 16.50
CA GLU A 213 -6.21 -26.20 15.60
C GLU A 213 -5.72 -24.86 15.03
N ASP A 214 -4.41 -24.73 14.80
CA ASP A 214 -3.85 -23.50 14.25
C ASP A 214 -4.18 -23.32 12.77
N ASN A 215 -4.27 -24.38 11.96
CA ASN A 215 -4.65 -24.34 10.55
C ASN A 215 -5.60 -25.50 10.22
N PRO A 216 -6.89 -25.41 10.57
CA PRO A 216 -7.83 -26.49 10.29
C PRO A 216 -8.06 -26.66 8.79
N GLU A 217 -8.44 -27.88 8.41
CA GLU A 217 -8.78 -28.20 7.03
C GLU A 217 -9.92 -27.29 6.51
N GLY A 218 -9.70 -26.70 5.33
CA GLY A 218 -10.65 -25.76 4.72
C GLY A 218 -10.68 -24.35 5.35
N ALA A 219 -9.67 -23.97 6.15
CA ALA A 219 -9.41 -22.56 6.46
C ALA A 219 -8.91 -21.79 5.23
N ILE A 220 -9.06 -20.46 5.24
CA ILE A 220 -8.50 -19.60 4.19
C ILE A 220 -6.96 -19.69 4.20
N THR A 221 -6.37 -19.91 3.04
CA THR A 221 -4.92 -19.80 2.81
C THR A 221 -4.57 -18.34 2.56
N TRP A 222 -3.90 -17.72 3.53
CA TRP A 222 -3.48 -16.32 3.46
C TRP A 222 -2.05 -16.18 2.96
N SER A 223 -1.82 -15.16 2.14
CA SER A 223 -0.51 -14.58 1.87
C SER A 223 -0.58 -13.07 2.02
N VAL A 224 0.55 -12.38 2.07
CA VAL A 224 0.61 -10.93 2.30
C VAL A 224 1.59 -10.25 1.36
N ILE A 225 1.13 -9.16 0.77
CA ILE A 225 1.97 -8.14 0.16
C ILE A 225 2.11 -7.04 1.21
N ASP A 226 3.20 -7.08 1.98
CA ASP A 226 3.38 -6.26 3.18
C ASP A 226 4.14 -4.95 2.94
N ARG A 227 4.82 -4.80 1.80
CA ARG A 227 5.53 -3.56 1.41
C ARG A 227 5.86 -3.56 -0.07
N TRP A 228 6.01 -2.38 -0.65
CA TRP A 228 6.31 -2.18 -2.07
C TRP A 228 6.88 -0.76 -2.34
N PRO A 229 7.88 -0.28 -1.56
CA PRO A 229 8.25 1.14 -1.50
C PRO A 229 8.89 1.68 -2.79
N THR A 230 9.48 0.81 -3.61
CA THR A 230 10.22 1.18 -4.83
C THR A 230 9.70 0.48 -6.07
N HIS A 231 8.43 0.07 -6.09
CA HIS A 231 7.85 -0.52 -7.29
C HIS A 231 7.89 0.48 -8.46
N ALA A 232 8.29 0.03 -9.65
CA ALA A 232 8.54 0.92 -10.78
C ALA A 232 7.29 1.74 -11.17
N GLY A 233 6.11 1.12 -11.17
CA GLY A 233 4.85 1.81 -11.47
C GLY A 233 4.43 2.82 -10.39
N LEU A 234 4.80 2.60 -9.12
CA LEU A 234 4.59 3.59 -8.05
C LEU A 234 5.48 4.82 -8.29
N VAL A 235 6.76 4.57 -8.56
CA VAL A 235 7.76 5.61 -8.83
C VAL A 235 7.37 6.43 -10.05
N GLU A 236 6.92 5.77 -11.12
CA GLU A 236 6.44 6.44 -12.34
C GLU A 236 5.22 7.31 -12.05
N ALA A 237 4.23 6.80 -11.31
CA ALA A 237 3.02 7.57 -10.98
C ALA A 237 3.35 8.84 -10.17
N PHE A 238 4.24 8.75 -9.17
CA PHE A 238 4.71 9.93 -8.45
C PHE A 238 5.48 10.90 -9.34
N ALA A 239 6.42 10.39 -10.15
CA ALA A 239 7.21 11.23 -11.04
C ALA A 239 6.32 12.01 -12.02
N ARG A 240 5.30 11.36 -12.60
CA ARG A 240 4.33 12.02 -13.49
C ARG A 240 3.53 13.11 -12.81
N ASN A 241 2.97 12.83 -11.62
CA ASN A 241 2.22 13.84 -10.88
C ASN A 241 3.11 15.05 -10.51
N ILE A 242 4.41 14.83 -10.24
CA ILE A 242 5.38 15.90 -10.00
C ILE A 242 5.70 16.68 -11.29
N GLU A 243 5.98 16.00 -12.40
CA GLU A 243 6.22 16.60 -13.72
C GLU A 243 5.03 17.49 -14.15
N GLU A 244 3.80 16.99 -13.98
CA GLU A 244 2.56 17.72 -14.26
C GLU A 244 2.45 18.97 -13.38
N LYS A 245 2.72 18.85 -12.07
CA LYS A 245 2.66 20.00 -11.16
C LYS A 245 3.75 21.03 -11.43
N LEU A 246 4.95 20.59 -11.81
CA LEU A 246 6.05 21.46 -12.24
C LEU A 246 5.70 22.22 -13.53
N ALA A 247 4.95 21.62 -14.44
CA ALA A 247 4.54 22.26 -15.70
C ALA A 247 3.66 23.51 -15.48
N GLU A 248 2.98 23.60 -14.34
CA GLU A 248 2.19 24.78 -13.97
C GLU A 248 3.04 25.98 -13.51
N TYR A 249 4.35 25.81 -13.30
CA TYR A 249 5.26 26.93 -13.00
C TYR A 249 5.79 27.56 -14.29
N PRO A 250 6.05 28.88 -14.30
CA PRO A 250 6.76 29.53 -15.39
C PRO A 250 8.11 28.87 -15.65
N GLU A 251 8.49 28.73 -16.92
CA GLU A 251 9.67 27.96 -17.35
C GLU A 251 10.96 28.48 -16.69
N GLU A 252 11.08 29.80 -16.55
CA GLU A 252 12.24 30.48 -15.97
C GLU A 252 12.42 30.20 -14.47
N ARG A 253 11.33 29.85 -13.76
CA ARG A 253 11.34 29.56 -12.32
C ARG A 253 11.27 28.06 -12.00
N ARG A 254 10.82 27.23 -12.95
CA ARG A 254 10.57 25.79 -12.75
C ARG A 254 11.79 25.01 -12.23
N LYS A 255 12.99 25.38 -12.66
CA LYS A 255 14.24 24.71 -12.25
C LYS A 255 14.58 24.90 -10.76
N ASP A 256 14.10 25.99 -10.16
CA ASP A 256 14.42 26.38 -8.78
C ASP A 256 13.34 25.95 -7.77
N VAL A 257 12.26 25.32 -8.27
CA VAL A 257 11.17 24.77 -7.45
C VAL A 257 11.72 23.69 -6.53
N VAL A 258 11.45 23.79 -5.23
CA VAL A 258 11.87 22.79 -4.24
C VAL A 258 10.78 21.75 -4.04
N LEU A 259 11.14 20.47 -4.16
CA LEU A 259 10.24 19.37 -3.87
C LEU A 259 10.31 19.01 -2.38
N LEU A 260 9.20 19.16 -1.67
CA LEU A 260 9.05 18.78 -0.27
C LEU A 260 8.22 17.51 -0.19
N PHE A 261 8.90 16.37 -0.12
CA PHE A 261 8.26 15.08 0.13
C PHE A 261 7.77 15.06 1.57
N SER A 262 6.46 15.00 1.77
CA SER A 262 5.81 15.00 3.07
C SER A 262 5.25 13.61 3.36
N ALA A 263 5.71 13.01 4.46
CA ALA A 263 5.25 11.73 4.97
C ALA A 263 4.71 11.89 6.39
N HIS A 264 3.81 11.04 6.86
CA HIS A 264 3.32 11.14 8.24
C HIS A 264 4.45 10.79 9.23
N SER A 265 4.62 11.61 10.26
CA SER A 265 5.70 11.43 11.22
C SER A 265 5.46 10.20 12.13
N LEU A 266 6.51 9.76 12.81
CA LEU A 266 6.44 8.73 13.85
C LEU A 266 7.00 9.27 15.16
N PRO A 267 6.45 8.88 16.33
CA PRO A 267 7.10 9.14 17.61
C PRO A 267 8.51 8.54 17.62
N MET A 268 9.48 9.26 18.19
CA MET A 268 10.87 8.77 18.24
C MET A 268 11.01 7.46 19.02
N SER A 269 10.10 7.15 19.94
CA SER A 269 10.05 5.85 20.62
C SER A 269 9.76 4.70 19.65
N VAL A 270 8.94 4.92 18.61
CA VAL A 270 8.65 3.93 17.56
C VAL A 270 9.83 3.80 16.61
N VAL A 271 10.42 4.92 16.18
CA VAL A 271 11.62 4.94 15.33
C VAL A 271 12.76 4.20 16.02
N ASN A 272 13.08 4.57 17.27
CA ASN A 272 14.18 3.98 18.04
C ASN A 272 13.95 2.52 18.44
N ARG A 273 12.70 2.04 18.39
CA ARG A 273 12.38 0.61 18.54
C ARG A 273 12.83 -0.21 17.32
N GLY A 274 13.10 0.43 16.19
CA GLY A 274 13.54 -0.20 14.95
C GLY A 274 12.47 -0.31 13.87
N ASP A 275 11.54 0.65 13.81
CA ASP A 275 10.52 0.68 12.76
C ASP A 275 11.18 0.95 11.38
N PRO A 276 10.87 0.17 10.33
CA PRO A 276 11.54 0.30 9.02
C PRO A 276 11.04 1.48 8.19
N TYR A 277 9.90 2.08 8.57
CA TYR A 277 9.21 3.11 7.80
C TYR A 277 10.10 4.27 7.35
N PRO A 278 10.94 4.90 8.20
CA PRO A 278 11.73 6.04 7.75
C PRO A 278 12.70 5.70 6.61
N ALA A 279 13.30 4.50 6.65
CA ALA A 279 14.22 4.04 5.63
C ALA A 279 13.50 3.70 4.32
N GLU A 280 12.32 3.09 4.40
CA GLU A 280 11.51 2.77 3.22
C GLU A 280 10.94 4.02 2.53
N VAL A 281 10.52 5.04 3.30
CA VAL A 281 10.12 6.35 2.75
C VAL A 281 11.29 7.02 2.04
N ALA A 282 12.47 7.04 2.68
CA ALA A 282 13.67 7.58 2.04
C ALA A 282 14.03 6.84 0.75
N ALA A 283 13.83 5.52 0.70
CA ALA A 283 14.03 4.73 -0.52
C ALA A 283 13.04 5.11 -1.63
N THR A 284 11.75 5.30 -1.32
CA THR A 284 10.76 5.79 -2.30
C THR A 284 11.15 7.17 -2.83
N VAL A 285 11.49 8.11 -1.96
CA VAL A 285 11.93 9.46 -2.34
C VAL A 285 13.14 9.39 -3.26
N HIS A 286 14.15 8.60 -2.92
CA HIS A 286 15.35 8.46 -3.72
C HIS A 286 15.03 7.89 -5.12
N ALA A 287 14.19 6.86 -5.20
CA ALA A 287 13.79 6.26 -6.47
C ALA A 287 13.01 7.23 -7.37
N VAL A 288 12.11 8.03 -6.79
CA VAL A 288 11.39 9.09 -7.51
C VAL A 288 12.35 10.16 -8.02
N MET A 289 13.28 10.63 -7.19
CA MET A 289 14.25 11.63 -7.61
C MET A 289 15.22 11.12 -8.69
N GLN A 290 15.59 9.84 -8.64
CA GLN A 290 16.35 9.18 -9.71
C GLN A 290 15.57 9.18 -11.02
N ARG A 291 14.27 8.84 -10.99
CA ARG A 291 13.40 8.87 -12.17
C ARG A 291 13.22 10.28 -12.74
N LEU A 292 13.25 11.31 -11.90
CA LEU A 292 13.20 12.73 -12.30
C LEU A 292 14.57 13.29 -12.75
N GLY A 293 15.63 12.47 -12.76
CA GLY A 293 16.97 12.87 -13.15
C GLY A 293 17.63 13.87 -12.20
N HIS A 294 17.15 13.96 -10.94
CA HIS A 294 17.64 14.93 -9.94
C HIS A 294 17.63 16.39 -10.41
N THR A 295 16.65 16.76 -11.24
CA THR A 295 16.61 18.10 -11.84
C THR A 295 16.15 19.20 -10.87
N GLN A 296 15.44 18.85 -9.79
CA GLN A 296 15.01 19.78 -8.74
C GLN A 296 15.70 19.49 -7.40
N PRO A 297 15.97 20.52 -6.58
CA PRO A 297 16.32 20.32 -5.18
C PRO A 297 15.15 19.72 -4.39
N TYR A 298 15.44 18.90 -3.39
CA TYR A 298 14.39 18.26 -2.58
C TYR A 298 14.75 18.07 -1.11
N ARG A 299 13.73 17.90 -0.27
CA ARG A 299 13.83 17.41 1.11
C ARG A 299 12.72 16.41 1.41
N LEU A 300 13.00 15.51 2.35
CA LEU A 300 12.01 14.68 3.01
C LEU A 300 11.69 15.30 4.37
N CYS A 301 10.42 15.62 4.58
CA CYS A 301 9.85 16.19 5.78
C CYS A 301 8.74 15.30 6.32
N TRP A 302 8.35 15.54 7.57
CA TRP A 302 7.37 14.73 8.27
C TRP A 302 6.23 15.59 8.79
N GLN A 303 4.99 15.14 8.65
CA GLN A 303 3.80 15.90 9.03
C GLN A 303 3.01 15.24 10.16
N SER A 304 1.96 15.91 10.63
CA SER A 304 0.98 15.40 11.58
C SER A 304 1.52 14.98 12.95
N GLN A 305 2.57 15.65 13.46
CA GLN A 305 3.01 15.45 14.85
C GLN A 305 1.87 15.78 15.83
N VAL A 306 1.56 14.85 16.74
CA VAL A 306 0.54 15.06 17.78
C VAL A 306 1.08 14.84 19.18
N GLY A 307 0.69 15.73 20.09
CA GLY A 307 1.04 15.64 21.51
C GLY A 307 2.48 16.08 21.83
N PRO A 308 2.86 16.00 23.12
CA PRO A 308 4.10 16.62 23.63
C PRO A 308 5.35 15.75 23.47
N SER A 309 5.23 14.52 22.97
CA SER A 309 6.37 13.61 22.80
C SER A 309 7.30 14.07 21.69
N ALA A 310 8.52 13.54 21.63
CA ALA A 310 9.43 13.76 20.51
C ALA A 310 9.02 12.93 19.28
N TRP A 311 9.04 13.54 18.11
CA TRP A 311 8.69 12.93 16.82
C TRP A 311 9.83 13.07 15.82
N LEU A 312 9.81 12.23 14.79
CA LEU A 312 10.75 12.30 13.69
C LEU A 312 10.57 13.62 12.93
N GLY A 313 11.64 14.40 12.84
CA GLY A 313 11.67 15.69 12.14
C GLY A 313 12.56 15.65 10.88
N ALA A 314 12.61 16.72 10.09
CA ALA A 314 11.96 18.03 10.30
C ALA A 314 10.46 18.03 10.01
N GLN A 315 9.69 18.92 10.67
CA GLN A 315 8.25 19.06 10.45
C GLN A 315 7.93 19.77 9.13
N THR A 316 6.93 19.32 8.38
CA THR A 316 6.53 19.91 7.09
C THR A 316 6.09 21.36 7.24
N SER A 317 5.21 21.65 8.21
CA SER A 317 4.73 23.00 8.56
C SER A 317 5.90 23.97 8.83
N ASP A 318 6.81 23.60 9.73
CA ASP A 318 7.97 24.43 10.07
C ASP A 318 8.92 24.60 8.89
N THR A 319 9.13 23.55 8.09
CA THR A 319 10.01 23.61 6.90
C THR A 319 9.47 24.61 5.88
N VAL A 320 8.16 24.57 5.60
CA VAL A 320 7.50 25.50 4.68
C VAL A 320 7.62 26.93 5.20
N ARG A 321 7.29 27.16 6.48
CA ARG A 321 7.38 28.49 7.10
C ARG A 321 8.80 29.06 7.02
N GLU A 322 9.81 28.24 7.33
CA GLU A 322 11.22 28.64 7.29
C GLU A 322 11.70 28.93 5.86
N TYR A 323 11.30 28.13 4.88
CA TYR A 323 11.65 28.37 3.47
C TYR A 323 11.02 29.66 2.95
N VAL A 324 9.73 29.87 3.21
CA VAL A 324 9.01 31.09 2.82
C VAL A 324 9.63 32.32 3.48
N ASN A 325 9.98 32.26 4.77
CA ASN A 325 10.64 33.38 5.47
C ASN A 325 12.04 33.69 4.91
N ARG A 326 12.69 32.72 4.25
CA ARG A 326 13.98 32.89 3.56
C ARG A 326 13.85 33.27 2.09
N GLY A 327 12.64 33.51 1.60
CA GLY A 327 12.36 33.92 0.22
C GLY A 327 12.21 32.76 -0.77
N HIS A 328 12.19 31.50 -0.33
CA HIS A 328 11.83 30.38 -1.20
C HIS A 328 10.31 30.26 -1.28
N THR A 329 9.73 30.81 -2.35
CA THR A 329 8.27 30.86 -2.55
C THR A 329 7.74 29.79 -3.51
N GLU A 330 8.61 29.05 -4.18
CA GLU A 330 8.24 28.02 -5.16
C GLU A 330 8.50 26.63 -4.59
N LEU A 331 7.46 26.00 -4.03
CA LEU A 331 7.54 24.71 -3.35
C LEU A 331 6.45 23.78 -3.87
N ILE A 332 6.78 22.49 -4.08
CA ILE A 332 5.79 21.44 -4.32
C ILE A 332 5.77 20.47 -3.15
N LEU A 333 4.65 20.40 -2.43
CA LEU A 333 4.37 19.40 -1.41
C LEU A 333 3.98 18.08 -2.10
N VAL A 334 4.71 17.00 -1.80
CA VAL A 334 4.48 15.68 -2.41
C VAL A 334 4.03 14.70 -1.32
N PRO A 335 2.77 14.23 -1.29
CA PRO A 335 2.30 13.24 -0.33
C PRO A 335 2.88 11.85 -0.68
N ILE A 336 4.05 11.53 -0.13
CA ILE A 336 4.87 10.39 -0.62
C ILE A 336 4.54 9.04 0.04
N ALA A 337 3.85 9.07 1.17
CA ALA A 337 3.57 7.88 2.00
C ALA A 337 2.10 7.45 1.99
N PHE A 338 1.25 8.09 1.17
CA PHE A 338 -0.16 7.75 1.00
C PHE A 338 -0.54 7.85 -0.48
N THR A 339 -1.48 7.00 -0.89
CA THR A 339 -1.80 6.80 -2.32
C THR A 339 -3.13 7.40 -2.73
N SER A 340 -3.88 8.01 -1.81
CA SER A 340 -5.18 8.60 -2.09
C SER A 340 -5.38 9.83 -1.22
N ASP A 341 -6.24 10.74 -1.65
CA ASP A 341 -6.60 11.89 -0.82
C ASP A 341 -7.26 11.45 0.49
N HIS A 342 -6.92 12.19 1.55
CA HIS A 342 -7.36 11.98 2.91
C HIS A 342 -7.21 13.29 3.69
N ILE A 343 -7.50 13.30 4.98
CA ILE A 343 -7.52 14.55 5.76
C ILE A 343 -6.14 15.20 5.82
N GLU A 344 -5.08 14.39 5.84
CA GLU A 344 -3.69 14.82 5.84
C GLU A 344 -3.27 15.51 4.53
N THR A 345 -3.96 15.30 3.41
CA THR A 345 -3.71 16.04 2.16
C THR A 345 -4.66 17.23 2.02
N LEU A 346 -5.97 16.96 2.05
CA LEU A 346 -7.00 17.95 1.73
C LEU A 346 -7.20 19.03 2.80
N TYR A 347 -6.82 18.74 4.04
CA TYR A 347 -6.92 19.70 5.14
C TYR A 347 -5.54 20.16 5.60
N GLU A 348 -4.67 19.23 6.01
CA GLU A 348 -3.38 19.61 6.58
C GLU A 348 -2.46 20.25 5.53
N LEU A 349 -2.25 19.63 4.36
CA LEU A 349 -1.40 20.25 3.34
C LEU A 349 -2.08 21.44 2.66
N ASP A 350 -3.32 21.28 2.21
CA ASP A 350 -4.00 22.30 1.39
C ASP A 350 -4.47 23.51 2.19
N GLN A 351 -4.96 23.33 3.42
CA GLN A 351 -5.46 24.45 4.24
C GLN A 351 -4.40 24.90 5.25
N GLU A 352 -3.95 24.02 6.15
CA GLU A 352 -3.02 24.44 7.22
C GLU A 352 -1.64 24.85 6.64
N VAL A 353 -1.00 24.01 5.83
CA VAL A 353 0.36 24.29 5.34
C VAL A 353 0.38 25.31 4.21
N MET A 354 -0.49 25.17 3.20
CA MET A 354 -0.49 26.06 2.03
C MET A 354 -1.14 27.42 2.32
N GLU A 355 -2.27 27.47 3.03
CA GLU A 355 -2.94 28.76 3.32
C GLU A 355 -2.29 29.46 4.52
N GLU A 356 -2.02 28.75 5.62
CA GLU A 356 -1.51 29.38 6.85
C GLU A 356 0.03 29.52 6.83
N ASP A 357 0.78 28.41 6.73
CA ASP A 357 2.24 28.45 6.87
C ASP A 357 2.97 29.08 5.68
N ALA A 358 2.49 28.80 4.46
CA ALA A 358 2.97 29.43 3.24
C ALA A 358 2.30 30.79 2.95
N LYS A 359 1.43 31.27 3.85
CA LYS A 359 0.72 32.57 3.71
C LYS A 359 -0.07 32.69 2.40
N GLY A 360 -0.59 31.57 1.88
CA GLY A 360 -1.35 31.52 0.63
C GLY A 360 -0.53 31.87 -0.62
N LEU A 361 0.79 31.69 -0.58
CA LEU A 361 1.65 31.99 -1.73
C LEU A 361 1.31 31.07 -2.92
N PRO A 362 1.02 31.62 -4.12
CA PRO A 362 0.59 30.82 -5.27
C PRO A 362 1.69 29.90 -5.84
N GLY A 363 2.94 30.17 -5.47
CA GLY A 363 4.09 29.32 -5.80
C GLY A 363 4.23 28.09 -4.91
N VAL A 364 3.49 27.99 -3.80
CA VAL A 364 3.43 26.78 -2.99
C VAL A 364 2.23 25.96 -3.45
N LYS A 365 2.49 24.74 -3.92
CA LYS A 365 1.48 23.85 -4.50
C LYS A 365 1.62 22.45 -3.94
N ARG A 366 0.58 21.63 -4.09
CA ARG A 366 0.62 20.20 -3.78
C ARG A 366 0.54 19.38 -5.06
N ALA A 367 1.35 18.32 -5.16
CA ALA A 367 1.20 17.31 -6.21
C ALA A 367 -0.06 16.46 -5.95
N GLU A 368 -0.76 16.10 -7.02
CA GLU A 368 -1.97 15.29 -6.91
C GLU A 368 -1.68 13.95 -6.21
N SER A 369 -2.64 13.48 -5.40
CA SER A 369 -2.60 12.12 -4.86
C SER A 369 -2.78 11.10 -5.99
N LEU A 370 -2.30 9.86 -5.80
CA LEU A 370 -2.33 8.86 -6.88
C LEU A 370 -3.78 8.51 -7.29
N ASN A 371 -4.72 8.43 -6.34
CA ASN A 371 -6.16 8.33 -6.60
C ASN A 371 -6.49 7.33 -7.73
N GLY A 372 -7.22 7.75 -8.76
CA GLY A 372 -7.58 6.91 -9.91
C GLY A 372 -6.53 6.85 -11.03
N ASN A 373 -5.26 7.19 -10.78
CA ASN A 373 -4.23 7.19 -11.81
C ASN A 373 -4.08 5.79 -12.43
N PRO A 374 -4.25 5.63 -13.76
CA PRO A 374 -4.20 4.32 -14.40
C PRO A 374 -2.82 3.65 -14.33
N ILE A 375 -1.72 4.42 -14.28
CA ILE A 375 -0.37 3.89 -14.08
C ILE A 375 -0.27 3.26 -12.69
N PHE A 376 -0.85 3.90 -11.68
CA PHE A 376 -0.88 3.38 -10.32
C PHE A 376 -1.74 2.12 -10.20
N ILE A 377 -2.91 2.08 -10.84
CA ILE A 377 -3.76 0.89 -10.87
C ILE A 377 -3.06 -0.29 -11.57
N GLN A 378 -2.38 -0.04 -12.69
CA GLN A 378 -1.55 -1.05 -13.34
C GLN A 378 -0.43 -1.53 -12.41
N ALA A 379 0.22 -0.62 -11.68
CA ALA A 379 1.25 -0.96 -10.71
C ALA A 379 0.73 -1.90 -9.62
N LEU A 380 -0.48 -1.65 -9.09
CA LEU A 380 -1.11 -2.54 -8.10
C LEU A 380 -1.34 -3.95 -8.68
N ALA A 381 -1.77 -4.04 -9.95
CA ALA A 381 -1.98 -5.31 -10.63
C ALA A 381 -0.66 -6.04 -10.88
N ASP A 382 0.40 -5.33 -11.30
CA ASP A 382 1.73 -5.91 -11.51
C ASP A 382 2.31 -6.48 -10.20
N ILE A 383 2.18 -5.75 -9.08
CA ILE A 383 2.61 -6.19 -7.75
C ILE A 383 1.85 -7.47 -7.35
N ALA A 384 0.52 -7.46 -7.47
CA ALA A 384 -0.30 -8.61 -7.09
C ALA A 384 -0.05 -9.83 -8.00
N HIS A 385 0.15 -9.61 -9.30
CA HIS A 385 0.49 -10.68 -10.23
C HIS A 385 1.84 -11.31 -9.92
N ALA A 386 2.88 -10.48 -9.69
CA ALA A 386 4.21 -10.96 -9.31
C ALA A 386 4.18 -11.77 -8.00
N HIS A 387 3.41 -11.30 -7.01
CA HIS A 387 3.20 -12.00 -5.75
C HIS A 387 2.57 -13.39 -5.98
N LEU A 388 1.47 -13.46 -6.73
CA LEU A 388 0.78 -14.71 -7.03
C LEU A 388 1.67 -15.70 -7.80
N GLN A 389 2.49 -15.22 -8.74
CA GLN A 389 3.43 -16.06 -9.49
C GLN A 389 4.61 -16.56 -8.65
N SER A 390 5.08 -15.76 -7.69
CA SER A 390 6.24 -16.12 -6.86
C SER A 390 5.98 -17.35 -5.98
N GLY A 391 4.72 -17.56 -5.58
CA GLY A 391 4.34 -18.55 -4.57
C GLY A 391 4.84 -18.23 -3.15
N GLU A 392 5.48 -17.08 -2.94
CA GLU A 392 5.91 -16.62 -1.62
C GLU A 392 4.72 -16.14 -0.79
N SER A 393 4.71 -16.45 0.51
CA SER A 393 3.62 -16.05 1.41
C SER A 393 3.76 -14.63 1.94
N SER A 394 4.97 -14.08 1.97
CA SER A 394 5.32 -12.77 2.54
C SER A 394 6.71 -12.32 2.11
N SER A 395 7.04 -11.03 2.26
CA SER A 395 8.41 -10.55 2.02
C SER A 395 9.42 -11.10 3.02
N ARG A 396 10.70 -11.15 2.64
CA ARG A 396 11.80 -11.52 3.57
C ARG A 396 11.87 -10.62 4.81
N GLN A 397 11.52 -9.34 4.68
CA GLN A 397 11.50 -8.41 5.81
C GLN A 397 10.39 -8.75 6.82
N MET A 398 9.34 -9.47 6.43
CA MET A 398 8.34 -9.96 7.38
C MET A 398 8.91 -10.93 8.39
N HIS A 399 10.00 -11.62 8.06
CA HIS A 399 10.65 -12.59 8.93
C HIS A 399 11.47 -11.91 10.03
N LEU A 400 11.71 -10.60 9.91
CA LEU A 400 12.45 -9.81 10.88
C LEU A 400 11.52 -8.91 11.71
N ARG A 401 11.63 -8.98 13.04
CA ARG A 401 10.97 -8.05 13.97
C ARG A 401 11.86 -6.84 14.25
N CYS A 402 11.25 -5.71 14.62
CA CYS A 402 12.01 -4.58 15.15
C CYS A 402 12.86 -5.02 16.34
N GLN A 403 14.07 -4.48 16.45
CA GLN A 403 15.08 -4.85 17.43
C GLN A 403 14.57 -4.69 18.87
N GLY A 404 13.78 -3.66 19.15
CA GLY A 404 13.17 -3.40 20.46
C GLY A 404 11.74 -3.92 20.61
N CYS A 405 11.22 -4.75 19.70
CA CYS A 405 9.84 -5.20 19.74
C CYS A 405 9.59 -6.17 20.89
N LYS A 406 8.66 -5.84 21.80
CA LYS A 406 8.20 -6.72 22.90
C LYS A 406 6.79 -7.30 22.69
N SER A 407 6.17 -7.06 21.54
CA SER A 407 4.80 -7.51 21.28
C SER A 407 4.78 -8.98 20.84
N GLU A 408 4.17 -9.83 21.68
CA GLU A 408 3.88 -11.24 21.32
C GLU A 408 2.91 -11.34 20.14
N ARG A 409 1.99 -10.38 20.01
CA ARG A 409 1.08 -10.33 18.86
C ARG A 409 1.85 -10.20 17.55
N CYS A 410 2.86 -9.33 17.50
CA CYS A 410 3.72 -9.18 16.33
C CYS A 410 4.54 -10.46 16.04
N LEU A 411 4.92 -11.23 17.07
CA LEU A 411 5.60 -12.51 16.87
C LEU A 411 4.70 -13.53 16.17
N GLU A 412 3.52 -13.75 16.75
CA GLU A 412 2.58 -14.76 16.26
C GLU A 412 1.99 -14.40 14.89
N GLN A 413 1.73 -13.11 14.67
CA GLN A 413 1.32 -12.60 13.36
C GLN A 413 2.41 -12.87 12.30
N LYS A 414 3.69 -12.61 12.60
CA LYS A 414 4.78 -12.89 11.66
C LYS A 414 4.93 -14.38 11.39
N LYS A 415 4.85 -15.24 12.43
CA LYS A 415 4.88 -16.71 12.25
C LYS A 415 3.78 -17.18 11.31
N PHE A 416 2.57 -16.64 11.47
CA PHE A 416 1.42 -17.00 10.63
C PHE A 416 1.69 -16.72 9.14
N PHE A 417 2.22 -15.56 8.78
CA PHE A 417 2.50 -15.23 7.37
C PHE A 417 3.80 -15.80 6.83
N ALA A 418 4.83 -15.94 7.67
CA ALA A 418 6.15 -16.38 7.25
C ALA A 418 6.25 -17.91 7.08
N GLY A 419 5.28 -18.66 7.61
CA GLY A 419 5.27 -20.12 7.59
C GLY A 419 6.33 -20.74 8.50
N GLU A 420 6.35 -22.08 8.56
CA GLU A 420 7.22 -22.85 9.48
C GLU A 420 8.72 -22.69 9.20
N GLN A 421 9.09 -22.24 7.99
CA GLN A 421 10.48 -22.13 7.55
C GLN A 421 11.18 -20.86 8.07
N ALA A 422 10.43 -19.86 8.55
CA ALA A 422 11.00 -18.61 9.01
C ALA A 422 11.55 -18.74 10.45
N LYS A 423 12.88 -18.66 10.59
CA LYS A 423 13.55 -18.50 11.89
C LYS A 423 13.32 -17.08 12.44
N ILE A 424 12.09 -16.80 12.89
CA ILE A 424 11.78 -15.53 13.54
C ILE A 424 12.38 -15.56 14.95
N LEU A 425 13.23 -14.58 15.25
CA LEU A 425 13.89 -14.49 16.56
C LEU A 425 12.85 -14.43 17.69
N PRO A 426 13.03 -15.21 18.78
CA PRO A 426 12.11 -15.21 19.90
C PRO A 426 12.10 -13.87 20.63
N THR A 427 11.04 -13.59 21.39
CA THR A 427 11.00 -12.40 22.26
C THR A 427 12.10 -12.50 23.32
N VAL A 428 13.04 -11.56 23.32
CA VAL A 428 13.96 -11.36 24.45
C VAL A 428 13.18 -10.58 25.51
N ARG A 429 12.92 -11.22 26.65
CA ARG A 429 12.21 -10.61 27.78
C ARG A 429 13.07 -9.57 28.49
#